data_AF-A0AAX3AR45-F1
#
_entry.id   AF-A0AAX3AR45-F1
#
_cell.length_a   1.000
_cell.length_b   1.000
_cell.length_c   1.000
_cell.angle_alpha   90.00
_cell.angle_beta   90.00
_cell.angle_gamma   90.00
#
_symmetry.space_group_name_H-M   'P 1'
#
loop_
_entity.id
_entity.type
_entity.pdbx_description
1 polymer ?
#
loop_
_entity_poly.entity_id
_entity_poly.type
_entity_poly.pdbx_seq_one_letter_code
_entity_poly.pdbx_strand_id
1 'polypeptide(L)'
;MYLPIQAQLFTSIASVIFSGVLVLVTYLYYRETKHHTQEMQKSREADFKPVVKPTIENWHAIHNRFAFENTGKGAAHDVTVQWGFNHLDYEKEWTIPLITPGQRHHFALPFDENRRNITTEGQIENELEGSEGILWFDVECTDSLGNEIDPETETINVLESIKSRAGEQLEKDELHETRKAIEDVSGAIEDVNGAVEMSGFEATLSRRNQEAVLAILEDNEDLTISELKDRSGLPYRYLAAILTRLDRIGIVEWTGEGHFIERESMEEKIWLSS
;
A
#
# COMPACT_ATOMS: atom_id res chain seq x y z
N MET A 1 -8.55 -84.53 43.30
CA MET A 1 -9.50 -83.39 43.17
C MET A 1 -8.70 -82.10 43.42
N TYR A 2 -8.04 -81.55 42.39
CA TYR A 2 -7.13 -80.38 42.49
C TYR A 2 -7.43 -79.28 41.45
N LEU A 3 -8.59 -79.35 40.80
CA LEU A 3 -8.98 -78.44 39.72
C LEU A 3 -9.35 -76.98 40.10
N PRO A 4 -9.76 -76.60 41.33
CA PRO A 4 -10.26 -75.24 41.56
C PRO A 4 -9.16 -74.16 41.69
N ILE A 5 -7.95 -74.53 42.12
CA ILE A 5 -6.89 -73.55 42.43
C ILE A 5 -6.25 -72.96 41.15
N GLN A 6 -6.08 -73.77 40.11
CA GLN A 6 -5.48 -73.29 38.86
C GLN A 6 -6.40 -72.33 38.09
N ALA A 7 -7.72 -72.53 38.15
CA ALA A 7 -8.70 -71.64 37.51
C ALA A 7 -8.74 -70.25 38.19
N GLN A 8 -8.61 -70.18 39.51
CA GLN A 8 -8.53 -68.90 40.26
C GLN A 8 -7.25 -68.11 39.98
N LEU A 9 -6.11 -68.79 39.85
CA LEU A 9 -4.84 -68.16 39.48
C LEU A 9 -4.90 -67.58 38.05
N PHE A 10 -5.44 -68.33 37.08
CA PHE A 10 -5.58 -67.86 35.70
C PHE A 10 -6.50 -66.64 35.58
N THR A 11 -7.64 -66.65 36.25
CA THR A 11 -8.59 -65.51 36.24
C THR A 11 -7.99 -64.26 36.89
N SER A 12 -7.23 -64.44 37.98
CA SER A 12 -6.53 -63.34 38.65
C SER A 12 -5.44 -62.72 37.76
N ILE A 13 -4.60 -63.54 37.14
CA ILE A 13 -3.55 -63.08 36.21
C ILE A 13 -4.18 -62.36 35.01
N ALA A 14 -5.24 -62.91 34.42
CA ALA A 14 -5.95 -62.27 33.33
C ALA A 14 -6.50 -60.89 33.74
N SER A 15 -7.10 -60.77 34.92
CA SER A 15 -7.63 -59.48 35.42
C SER A 15 -6.54 -58.41 35.61
N VAL A 16 -5.35 -58.81 36.09
CA VAL A 16 -4.20 -57.91 36.26
C VAL A 16 -3.68 -57.45 34.90
N ILE A 17 -3.59 -58.36 33.92
CA ILE A 17 -3.16 -58.03 32.55
C ILE A 17 -4.17 -57.07 31.90
N PHE A 18 -5.48 -57.36 31.98
CA PHE A 18 -6.50 -56.48 31.42
C PHE A 18 -6.50 -55.10 32.08
N SER A 19 -6.32 -55.03 33.40
CA SER A 19 -6.20 -53.75 34.11
C SER A 19 -4.95 -52.99 33.68
N GLY A 20 -3.82 -53.69 33.52
CA GLY A 20 -2.57 -53.10 33.03
C GLY A 20 -2.69 -52.54 31.60
N VAL A 21 -3.35 -53.27 30.70
CA VAL A 21 -3.65 -52.80 29.34
C VAL A 21 -4.55 -51.57 29.37
N LEU A 22 -5.59 -51.56 30.22
CA LEU A 22 -6.49 -50.42 30.36
C LEU A 22 -5.74 -49.17 30.85
N VAL A 23 -4.87 -49.31 31.85
CA VAL A 23 -4.04 -48.20 32.36
C VAL A 23 -3.08 -47.69 31.27
N LEU A 24 -2.46 -48.59 30.50
CA LEU A 24 -1.58 -48.20 29.40
C LEU A 24 -2.34 -47.44 28.30
N VAL A 25 -3.50 -47.93 27.88
CA VAL A 25 -4.35 -47.25 26.89
C VAL A 25 -4.78 -45.87 27.41
N THR A 26 -5.19 -45.78 28.67
CA THR A 26 -5.57 -44.51 29.31
C THR A 26 -4.40 -43.54 29.35
N TYR A 27 -3.20 -44.01 29.68
CA TYR A 27 -1.98 -43.18 29.67
C TYR A 27 -1.62 -42.68 28.28
N LEU A 28 -1.68 -43.55 27.26
CA LEU A 28 -1.44 -43.17 25.87
C LEU A 28 -2.46 -42.14 25.39
N TYR A 29 -3.75 -42.35 25.71
CA TYR A 29 -4.82 -41.41 25.38
C TYR A 29 -4.64 -40.05 26.05
N TYR A 30 -4.25 -40.04 27.32
CA TYR A 30 -3.95 -38.80 28.06
C TYR A 30 -2.78 -38.03 27.42
N ARG A 31 -1.71 -38.74 27.05
CA ARG A 31 -0.55 -38.14 26.38
C ARG A 31 -0.92 -37.50 25.05
N GLU A 32 -1.69 -38.21 24.22
CA GLU A 32 -2.12 -37.71 22.91
C GLU A 32 -3.05 -36.51 23.04
N THR A 33 -4.01 -36.58 23.97
CA THR A 33 -4.94 -35.48 24.27
C THR A 33 -4.17 -34.24 24.71
N LYS A 34 -3.14 -34.40 25.55
CA LYS A 34 -2.29 -33.28 25.98
C LYS A 34 -1.53 -32.65 24.82
N HIS A 35 -0.99 -33.45 23.91
CA HIS A 35 -0.30 -32.95 22.72
C HIS A 35 -1.25 -32.15 21.80
N HIS A 36 -2.41 -32.72 21.47
CA HIS A 36 -3.42 -32.03 20.66
C HIS A 36 -3.91 -30.74 21.31
N THR A 37 -4.09 -30.73 22.63
CA THR A 37 -4.51 -29.51 23.34
C THR A 37 -3.45 -28.41 23.22
N GLN A 38 -2.17 -28.78 23.32
CA GLN A 38 -1.06 -27.83 23.16
C GLN A 38 -0.95 -27.29 21.74
N GLU A 39 -1.08 -28.14 20.71
CA GLU A 39 -1.07 -27.69 19.32
C GLU A 39 -2.26 -26.79 19.00
N MET A 40 -3.44 -27.15 19.51
CA MET A 40 -4.66 -26.37 19.31
C MET A 40 -4.58 -25.02 20.04
N GLN A 41 -3.94 -24.97 21.22
CA GLN A 41 -3.68 -23.72 21.92
C GLN A 41 -2.72 -22.83 21.11
N LYS A 42 -1.59 -23.36 20.65
CA LYS A 42 -0.63 -22.62 19.82
C LYS A 42 -1.25 -22.11 18.52
N SER A 43 -2.10 -22.91 17.87
CA SER A 43 -2.82 -22.48 16.67
C SER A 43 -3.77 -21.33 16.97
N ARG A 44 -4.52 -21.40 18.08
CA ARG A 44 -5.40 -20.29 18.49
C ARG A 44 -4.60 -19.03 18.79
N GLU A 45 -3.53 -19.13 19.57
CA GLU A 45 -2.64 -17.99 19.84
C GLU A 45 -2.12 -17.37 18.53
N ALA A 46 -1.72 -18.17 17.55
CA ALA A 46 -1.30 -17.69 16.24
C ALA A 46 -2.44 -17.04 15.41
N ASP A 47 -3.67 -17.53 15.53
CA ASP A 47 -4.83 -16.98 14.82
C ASP A 47 -5.34 -15.66 15.45
N PHE A 48 -5.05 -15.42 16.74
CA PHE A 48 -5.41 -14.19 17.45
C PHE A 48 -4.27 -13.19 17.56
N LYS A 49 -3.06 -13.50 17.09
CA LYS A 49 -1.94 -12.56 17.11
C LYS A 49 -2.13 -11.46 16.03
N PRO A 50 -2.32 -10.18 16.41
CA PRO A 50 -2.24 -9.08 15.47
C PRO A 50 -0.80 -8.85 15.01
N VAL A 51 -0.64 -8.24 13.84
CA VAL A 51 0.66 -7.87 13.28
C VAL A 51 0.51 -6.51 12.62
N VAL A 52 0.88 -5.45 13.33
CA VAL A 52 0.76 -4.08 12.83
C VAL A 52 2.04 -3.71 12.09
N LYS A 53 1.93 -3.46 10.78
CA LYS A 53 3.08 -3.12 9.93
C LYS A 53 3.01 -1.69 9.46
N PRO A 54 4.11 -0.92 9.57
CA PRO A 54 4.23 0.39 8.97
C PRO A 54 4.56 0.30 7.48
N THR A 55 4.07 1.26 6.69
CA THR A 55 4.36 1.41 5.26
C THR A 55 4.41 2.89 4.86
N ILE A 56 5.11 3.19 3.77
CA ILE A 56 5.04 4.49 3.10
C ILE A 56 4.25 4.32 1.81
N GLU A 57 3.17 5.08 1.67
CA GLU A 57 2.23 4.95 0.57
C GLU A 57 2.07 6.24 -0.20
N ASN A 58 1.86 6.12 -1.50
CA ASN A 58 1.58 7.25 -2.36
C ASN A 58 0.06 7.39 -2.43
N TRP A 59 -0.44 8.47 -1.87
CA TRP A 59 -1.82 8.90 -1.85
C TRP A 59 -2.06 9.88 -3.01
N HIS A 60 -2.96 9.52 -3.93
CA HIS A 60 -3.30 10.32 -5.12
C HIS A 60 -2.10 10.71 -6.01
N ALA A 61 -1.13 9.80 -6.21
CA ALA A 61 0.05 9.94 -7.09
C ALA A 61 1.10 10.99 -6.69
N ILE A 62 0.76 11.99 -5.88
CA ILE A 62 1.64 13.12 -5.57
C ILE A 62 1.94 13.29 -4.07
N HIS A 63 1.28 12.53 -3.20
CA HIS A 63 1.42 12.71 -1.75
C HIS A 63 1.92 11.45 -1.10
N ASN A 64 3.06 11.52 -0.43
CA ASN A 64 3.53 10.40 0.38
C ASN A 64 2.94 10.52 1.78
N ARG A 65 2.41 9.41 2.28
CA ARG A 65 1.85 9.29 3.63
C ARG A 65 2.48 8.12 4.35
N PHE A 66 2.58 8.30 5.65
CA PHE A 66 2.82 7.21 6.56
C PHE A 66 1.52 6.43 6.72
N ALA A 67 1.58 5.12 6.64
CA ALA A 67 0.44 4.26 6.91
C ALA A 67 0.88 3.12 7.82
N PHE A 68 -0.07 2.56 8.54
CA PHE A 68 0.11 1.25 9.14
C PHE A 68 -1.17 0.44 9.06
N GLU A 69 -1.00 -0.87 9.05
CA GLU A 69 -2.07 -1.83 8.86
C GLU A 69 -1.88 -3.03 9.78
N ASN A 70 -2.98 -3.52 10.34
CA ASN A 70 -2.99 -4.83 10.97
C ASN A 70 -3.05 -5.94 9.90
N THR A 71 -1.88 -6.45 9.53
CA THR A 71 -1.70 -7.57 8.59
C THR A 71 -1.87 -8.94 9.26
N GLY A 72 -2.04 -8.97 10.59
CA GLY A 72 -2.28 -10.18 11.37
C GLY A 72 -3.71 -10.69 11.21
N LYS A 73 -3.95 -11.92 11.69
CA LYS A 73 -5.29 -12.52 11.71
C LYS A 73 -6.14 -12.05 12.89
N GLY A 74 -5.48 -11.70 13.99
CA GLY A 74 -6.13 -11.20 15.20
C GLY A 74 -6.38 -9.70 15.16
N ALA A 75 -7.36 -9.22 15.91
CA ALA A 75 -7.56 -7.79 16.11
C ALA A 75 -6.56 -7.24 17.13
N ALA A 76 -6.08 -6.02 16.89
CA ALA A 76 -5.23 -5.30 17.81
C ALA A 76 -6.09 -4.38 18.68
N HIS A 77 -6.02 -4.54 20.00
CA HIS A 77 -6.77 -3.77 20.98
C HIS A 77 -5.84 -2.77 21.69
N ASP A 78 -6.42 -1.66 22.15
CA ASP A 78 -5.73 -0.62 22.91
C ASP A 78 -4.40 -0.20 22.26
N VAL A 79 -4.46 0.08 20.95
CA VAL A 79 -3.29 0.29 20.12
C VAL A 79 -2.76 1.70 20.34
N THR A 80 -1.53 1.80 20.79
CA THR A 80 -0.76 3.05 20.86
C THR A 80 0.39 2.97 19.88
N VAL A 81 0.47 3.95 18.99
CA VAL A 81 1.46 4.01 17.92
C VAL A 81 2.26 5.27 18.07
N GLN A 82 3.59 5.15 18.02
CA GLN A 82 4.51 6.26 18.00
C GLN A 82 5.41 6.17 16.76
N TRP A 83 5.66 7.29 16.10
CA TRP A 83 6.57 7.33 14.96
C TRP A 83 7.25 8.69 14.82
N GLY A 84 8.47 8.66 14.30
CA GLY A 84 9.32 9.83 14.18
C GLY A 84 10.54 9.57 13.32
N PHE A 85 11.35 10.61 13.14
CA PHE A 85 12.65 10.49 12.50
C PHE A 85 13.74 10.72 13.55
N ASN A 86 14.79 9.89 13.58
CA ASN A 86 15.86 10.02 14.59
C ASN A 86 16.60 11.37 14.57
N HIS A 87 16.59 12.07 13.43
CA HIS A 87 17.27 13.36 13.26
C HIS A 87 16.34 14.56 13.49
N LEU A 88 15.05 14.32 13.75
CA LEU A 88 14.08 15.36 14.08
C LEU A 88 13.68 15.20 15.55
N ASP A 89 13.62 16.31 16.29
CA ASP A 89 13.13 16.33 17.68
C ASP A 89 11.59 16.26 17.76
N TYR A 90 10.95 15.67 16.74
CA TYR A 90 9.50 15.64 16.60
C TYR A 90 9.01 14.24 16.27
N GLU A 91 8.08 13.78 17.11
CA GLU A 91 7.41 12.49 17.00
C GLU A 91 5.90 12.68 17.09
N LYS A 92 5.16 11.69 16.58
CA LYS A 92 3.70 11.66 16.68
C LYS A 92 3.27 10.43 17.44
N GLU A 93 2.28 10.63 18.30
CA GLU A 93 1.59 9.56 19.00
C GLU A 93 0.12 9.52 18.56
N TRP A 94 -0.39 8.30 18.38
CA TRP A 94 -1.80 8.08 18.11
C TRP A 94 -2.33 6.84 18.80
N THR A 95 -3.49 6.97 19.42
CA THR A 95 -4.14 5.88 20.15
C THR A 95 -5.50 5.57 19.53
N ILE A 96 -5.79 4.28 19.34
CA ILE A 96 -7.11 3.79 18.92
C ILE A 96 -7.48 2.54 19.73
N PRO A 97 -8.74 2.39 20.15
CA PRO A 97 -9.14 1.21 20.94
C PRO A 97 -9.09 -0.10 20.16
N LEU A 98 -9.21 -0.07 18.82
CA LEU A 98 -9.32 -1.29 18.02
C LEU A 98 -8.84 -1.06 16.58
N ILE A 99 -8.01 -1.98 16.09
CA ILE A 99 -7.66 -2.14 14.67
C ILE A 99 -8.01 -3.57 14.25
N THR A 100 -9.02 -3.71 13.39
CA THR A 100 -9.39 -5.02 12.84
C THR A 100 -8.37 -5.50 11.80
N PRO A 101 -8.25 -6.81 11.55
CA PRO A 101 -7.44 -7.34 10.46
C PRO A 101 -7.74 -6.65 9.12
N GLY A 102 -6.70 -6.23 8.41
CA GLY A 102 -6.78 -5.49 7.14
C GLY A 102 -7.20 -4.02 7.26
N GLN A 103 -7.48 -3.52 8.48
CA GLN A 103 -7.75 -2.11 8.68
C GLN A 103 -6.46 -1.31 8.60
N ARG A 104 -6.46 -0.30 7.74
CA ARG A 104 -5.33 0.57 7.47
C ARG A 104 -5.66 2.01 7.85
N HIS A 105 -4.67 2.69 8.42
CA HIS A 105 -4.74 4.10 8.77
C HIS A 105 -3.62 4.89 8.11
N HIS A 106 -3.89 6.15 7.78
CA HIS A 106 -2.96 7.02 7.05
C HIS A 106 -2.75 8.33 7.77
N PHE A 107 -1.49 8.72 7.87
CA PHE A 107 -1.03 9.91 8.56
C PHE A 107 -0.05 10.69 7.71
N ALA A 108 0.04 11.99 7.98
CA ALA A 108 1.11 12.80 7.43
C ALA A 108 2.43 12.45 8.13
N LEU A 109 3.51 12.43 7.35
CA LEU A 109 4.87 12.24 7.87
C LEU A 109 5.21 13.30 8.94
N PRO A 110 5.98 12.94 9.98
CA PRO A 110 6.24 13.81 11.12
C PRO A 110 7.40 14.79 10.83
N PHE A 111 7.20 15.73 9.90
CA PHE A 111 8.20 16.77 9.62
C PHE A 111 8.04 18.01 10.51
N ASP A 112 6.80 18.45 10.76
CA ASP A 112 6.52 19.46 11.79
C ASP A 112 5.05 19.35 12.31
N GLU A 113 4.72 20.16 13.31
CA GLU A 113 3.40 20.25 13.95
C GLU A 113 2.33 21.02 13.12
N ASN A 114 2.75 21.93 12.25
CA ASN A 114 1.90 22.89 11.52
C ASN A 114 1.70 22.58 10.02
N ARG A 115 2.38 21.56 9.49
CA ARG A 115 2.35 21.20 8.07
C ARG A 115 1.06 20.48 7.75
N ARG A 116 0.42 20.97 6.70
CA ARG A 116 -0.78 20.39 6.10
C ARG A 116 -0.51 18.93 5.75
N ASN A 117 -1.56 18.12 5.74
CA ASN A 117 -1.58 16.64 5.56
C ASN A 117 -1.02 16.09 4.22
N ILE A 118 -0.19 16.86 3.54
CA ILE A 118 0.27 16.63 2.18
C ILE A 118 1.79 16.82 2.18
N THR A 119 2.51 15.75 1.86
CA THR A 119 3.95 15.80 1.68
C THR A 119 4.30 15.28 0.29
N THR A 120 4.92 16.12 -0.54
CA THR A 120 5.41 15.70 -1.86
C THR A 120 6.79 15.05 -1.75
N GLU A 121 7.20 14.30 -2.77
CA GLU A 121 8.54 13.71 -2.83
C GLU A 121 9.66 14.74 -2.67
N GLY A 122 9.64 15.85 -3.43
CA GLY A 122 10.67 16.88 -3.30
C GLY A 122 10.70 17.57 -1.93
N GLN A 123 9.57 17.64 -1.22
CA GLN A 123 9.56 18.10 0.18
C GLN A 123 10.24 17.09 1.10
N ILE A 124 9.99 15.79 0.91
CA ILE A 124 10.64 14.73 1.69
C ILE A 124 12.14 14.76 1.48
N GLU A 125 12.60 14.87 0.24
CA GLU A 125 14.03 14.94 -0.09
C GLU A 125 14.70 16.15 0.57
N ASN A 126 14.04 17.31 0.56
CA ASN A 126 14.56 18.53 1.17
C ASN A 126 14.59 18.45 2.71
N GLU A 127 13.54 17.92 3.35
CA GLU A 127 13.52 17.77 4.82
C GLU A 127 14.50 16.71 5.31
N LEU A 128 14.74 15.68 4.51
CA LEU A 128 15.63 14.57 4.85
C LEU A 128 17.07 14.78 4.31
N GLU A 129 17.37 15.94 3.73
CA GLU A 129 18.68 16.22 3.14
C GLU A 129 19.79 16.07 4.19
N GLY A 130 20.80 15.25 3.88
CA GLY A 130 21.90 14.97 4.81
C GLY A 130 21.57 13.95 5.91
N SER A 131 20.38 13.35 5.91
CA SER A 131 20.00 12.24 6.78
C SER A 131 19.88 10.92 6.02
N GLU A 132 19.84 9.80 6.73
CA GLU A 132 19.54 8.48 6.14
C GLU A 132 18.04 8.30 5.82
N GLY A 133 17.17 9.23 6.24
CA GLY A 133 15.73 9.16 6.01
C GLY A 133 15.03 8.00 6.72
N ILE A 134 15.57 7.54 7.85
CA ILE A 134 15.03 6.43 8.64
C ILE A 134 13.90 6.94 9.54
N LEU A 135 12.69 6.47 9.24
CA LEU A 135 11.51 6.60 10.09
C LEU A 135 11.47 5.41 11.06
N TRP A 136 11.43 5.67 12.36
CA TRP A 136 11.16 4.66 13.37
C TRP A 136 9.66 4.58 13.67
N PHE A 137 9.20 3.40 14.05
CA PHE A 137 7.82 3.08 14.34
C PHE A 137 7.76 2.12 15.52
N ASP A 138 7.06 2.52 16.56
CA ASP A 138 6.79 1.72 17.75
C ASP A 138 5.29 1.51 17.91
N VAL A 139 4.90 0.28 18.22
CA VAL A 139 3.51 -0.09 18.43
C VAL A 139 3.36 -0.90 19.71
N GLU A 140 2.47 -0.45 20.58
CA GLU A 140 2.02 -1.17 21.77
C GLU A 140 0.57 -1.57 21.55
N CYS A 141 0.24 -2.86 21.73
CA CYS A 141 -1.14 -3.33 21.64
C CYS A 141 -1.38 -4.63 22.41
N THR A 142 -2.65 -4.96 22.61
CA THR A 142 -3.09 -6.23 23.17
C THR A 142 -3.83 -7.07 22.13
N ASP A 143 -3.72 -8.39 22.24
CA ASP A 143 -4.51 -9.30 21.40
C ASP A 143 -5.95 -9.49 21.94
N SER A 144 -6.80 -10.19 21.18
CA SER A 144 -8.18 -10.48 21.60
C SER A 144 -8.29 -11.41 22.82
N LEU A 145 -7.19 -12.01 23.28
CA LEU A 145 -7.12 -12.84 24.48
C LEU A 145 -6.63 -12.04 25.70
N GLY A 146 -6.27 -10.77 25.52
CA GLY A 146 -5.75 -9.88 26.56
C GLY A 146 -4.26 -10.04 26.83
N ASN A 147 -3.51 -10.68 25.92
CA ASN A 147 -2.05 -10.73 26.02
C ASN A 147 -1.47 -9.42 25.48
N GLU A 148 -0.58 -8.80 26.25
CA GLU A 148 0.25 -7.70 25.77
C GLU A 148 1.24 -8.22 24.73
N ILE A 149 1.42 -7.47 23.65
CA ILE A 149 2.39 -7.76 22.62
C ILE A 149 3.56 -6.82 22.84
N ASP A 150 4.75 -7.40 23.01
CA ASP A 150 5.97 -6.64 23.18
C ASP A 150 6.13 -5.64 22.02
N PRO A 151 6.43 -4.37 22.32
CA PRO A 151 6.64 -3.38 21.28
C PRO A 151 7.84 -3.78 20.41
N GLU A 152 7.59 -3.97 19.13
CA GLU A 152 8.65 -4.16 18.12
C GLU A 152 8.89 -2.83 17.43
N THR A 153 10.07 -2.25 17.65
CA THR A 153 10.54 -1.10 16.89
C THR A 153 10.86 -1.52 15.47
N GLU A 154 10.04 -1.08 14.52
CA GLU A 154 10.31 -1.22 13.10
C GLU A 154 10.93 0.08 12.55
N THR A 155 11.79 -0.06 11.54
CA THR A 155 12.41 1.10 10.87
C THR A 155 12.18 1.02 9.38
N ILE A 156 11.78 2.14 8.77
CA ILE A 156 11.60 2.25 7.32
C ILE A 156 12.55 3.31 6.78
N ASN A 157 13.29 2.96 5.73
CA ASN A 157 13.98 3.96 4.91
C ASN A 157 12.96 4.62 3.96
N VAL A 158 12.55 5.84 4.27
CA VAL A 158 11.51 6.56 3.53
C VAL A 158 11.98 6.92 2.12
N LEU A 159 13.23 7.36 1.98
CA LEU A 159 13.81 7.74 0.69
C LEU A 159 13.92 6.53 -0.25
N GLU A 160 14.39 5.39 0.26
CA GLU A 160 14.45 4.15 -0.50
C GLU A 160 13.05 3.65 -0.89
N SER A 161 12.09 3.72 0.03
CA SER A 161 10.69 3.33 -0.22
C SER A 161 10.04 4.17 -1.32
N ILE A 162 10.39 5.45 -1.44
CA ILE A 162 9.90 6.31 -2.53
C ILE A 162 10.58 5.95 -3.85
N LYS A 163 11.92 5.82 -3.85
CA LYS A 163 12.70 5.49 -5.05
C LYS A 163 12.33 4.13 -5.66
N SER A 164 12.12 3.11 -4.84
CA SER A 164 11.75 1.77 -5.32
C SER A 164 10.39 1.78 -6.03
N ARG A 165 9.43 2.58 -5.57
CA ARG A 165 8.13 2.74 -6.20
C ARG A 165 8.20 3.51 -7.53
N ALA A 166 9.05 4.52 -7.62
CA ALA A 166 9.29 5.22 -8.89
C ALA A 166 9.86 4.27 -9.95
N GLY A 167 10.78 3.37 -9.56
CA GLY A 167 11.32 2.32 -10.43
C GLY A 167 10.28 1.28 -10.85
N GLU A 168 9.46 0.80 -9.91
CA GLU A 168 8.39 -0.18 -10.21
C GLU A 168 7.31 0.40 -11.13
N GLN A 169 7.05 1.71 -11.02
CA GLN A 169 6.08 2.40 -11.87
C GLN A 169 6.61 2.59 -13.29
N LEU A 170 7.90 2.91 -13.46
CA LEU A 170 8.57 2.92 -14.76
C LEU A 170 8.53 1.53 -15.42
N GLU A 171 8.79 0.46 -14.67
CA GLU A 171 8.77 -0.91 -15.21
C GLU A 171 7.34 -1.34 -15.59
N LYS A 172 6.32 -0.95 -14.83
CA LYS A 172 4.91 -1.18 -15.16
C LYS A 172 4.46 -0.39 -16.39
N ASP A 173 4.92 0.85 -16.55
CA ASP A 173 4.63 1.66 -17.72
C ASP A 173 5.31 1.10 -18.97
N GLU A 174 6.57 0.64 -18.87
CA GLU A 174 7.27 -0.07 -19.95
C GLU A 174 6.59 -1.39 -20.31
N LEU A 175 6.14 -2.17 -19.32
CA LEU A 175 5.35 -3.39 -19.55
C LEU A 175 3.99 -3.09 -20.17
N HIS A 176 3.37 -1.96 -19.83
CA HIS A 176 2.09 -1.55 -20.40
C HIS A 176 2.25 -1.06 -21.84
N GLU A 177 3.29 -0.30 -22.15
CA GLU A 177 3.66 0.09 -23.51
C GLU A 177 4.07 -1.13 -24.35
N THR A 178 4.78 -2.10 -23.77
CA THR A 178 5.12 -3.37 -24.45
C THR A 178 3.88 -4.23 -24.68
N ARG A 179 2.96 -4.32 -23.71
CA ARG A 179 1.67 -5.01 -23.87
C ARG A 179 0.83 -4.31 -24.93
N LYS A 180 0.76 -2.98 -24.93
CA LYS A 180 0.05 -2.18 -25.93
C LYS A 180 0.67 -2.34 -27.31
N ALA A 181 1.99 -2.40 -27.44
CA ALA A 181 2.65 -2.71 -28.70
C ALA A 181 2.33 -4.14 -29.19
N ILE A 182 2.19 -5.11 -28.28
CA ILE A 182 1.74 -6.47 -28.62
C ILE A 182 0.25 -6.48 -28.98
N GLU A 183 -0.58 -5.71 -28.29
CA GLU A 183 -2.02 -5.58 -28.48
C GLU A 183 -2.36 -4.80 -29.75
N ASP A 184 -1.53 -3.83 -30.16
CA ASP A 184 -1.60 -3.14 -31.45
C ASP A 184 -1.14 -4.07 -32.60
N VAL A 185 -0.15 -4.95 -32.36
CA VAL A 185 0.26 -6.00 -33.30
C VAL A 185 -0.81 -7.08 -33.45
N SER A 186 -1.51 -7.44 -32.36
CA SER A 186 -2.65 -8.35 -32.37
C SER A 186 -3.92 -7.69 -32.94
N GLY A 187 -4.13 -6.40 -32.69
CA GLY A 187 -5.23 -5.59 -33.22
C GLY A 187 -5.13 -5.37 -34.72
N ALA A 188 -3.91 -5.28 -35.28
CA ALA A 188 -3.69 -5.32 -36.72
C ALA A 188 -4.07 -6.66 -37.38
N ILE A 189 -4.28 -7.73 -36.59
CA ILE A 189 -4.73 -9.05 -37.05
C ILE A 189 -6.25 -9.25 -36.81
N GLU A 190 -6.84 -8.50 -35.88
CA GLU A 190 -8.24 -8.64 -35.45
C GLU A 190 -9.15 -7.47 -35.88
N ASP A 191 -8.72 -6.66 -36.86
CA ASP A 191 -9.56 -5.65 -37.54
C ASP A 191 -10.53 -6.27 -38.56
N VAL A 192 -11.14 -7.40 -38.14
CA VAL A 192 -12.34 -8.01 -38.71
C VAL A 192 -13.23 -8.39 -37.52
N ASN A 193 -14.34 -7.67 -37.35
CA ASN A 193 -15.37 -7.75 -36.31
C ASN A 193 -15.07 -7.04 -35.00
N GLY A 194 -15.53 -5.79 -34.96
CA GLY A 194 -15.55 -4.96 -33.78
C GLY A 194 -16.45 -5.50 -32.66
N ALA A 195 -16.01 -5.25 -31.43
CA ALA A 195 -16.71 -4.36 -30.50
C ALA A 195 -15.85 -4.20 -29.22
N VAL A 196 -15.89 -2.99 -28.65
CA VAL A 196 -15.54 -2.61 -27.26
C VAL A 196 -14.06 -2.29 -26.97
N GLU A 197 -13.79 -1.05 -26.50
CA GLU A 197 -13.14 -0.77 -25.21
C GLU A 197 -13.20 0.72 -24.82
N MET A 198 -13.79 1.02 -23.64
CA MET A 198 -14.01 2.39 -23.13
C MET A 198 -12.78 3.02 -22.45
N SER A 199 -11.74 2.25 -22.10
CA SER A 199 -10.52 2.75 -21.44
C SER A 199 -9.57 3.46 -22.44
N GLY A 200 -9.38 2.86 -23.62
CA GLY A 200 -8.63 3.48 -24.72
C GLY A 200 -9.28 4.75 -25.26
N PHE A 201 -10.62 4.82 -25.18
CA PHE A 201 -11.38 6.00 -25.60
C PHE A 201 -11.11 7.21 -24.71
N GLU A 202 -11.05 7.05 -23.39
CA GLU A 202 -10.75 8.17 -22.48
C GLU A 202 -9.31 8.68 -22.65
N ALA A 203 -8.34 7.79 -22.81
CA ALA A 203 -6.95 8.18 -23.09
C ALA A 203 -6.82 8.89 -24.46
N THR A 204 -7.52 8.38 -25.48
CA THR A 204 -7.53 8.98 -26.82
C THR A 204 -8.26 10.32 -26.84
N LEU A 205 -9.38 10.45 -26.13
CA LEU A 205 -10.09 11.71 -25.96
C LEU A 205 -9.25 12.72 -25.19
N SER A 206 -8.58 12.31 -24.12
CA SER A 206 -7.69 13.16 -23.35
C SER A 206 -6.55 13.70 -24.21
N ARG A 207 -5.94 12.82 -25.05
CA ARG A 207 -4.91 13.22 -26.00
C ARG A 207 -5.43 14.19 -27.07
N ARG A 208 -6.57 13.90 -27.69
CA ARG A 208 -7.20 14.79 -28.69
C ARG A 208 -7.59 16.14 -28.10
N ASN A 209 -8.09 16.17 -26.88
CA ASN A 209 -8.43 17.41 -26.19
C ASN A 209 -7.18 18.22 -25.86
N GLN A 210 -6.08 17.57 -25.48
CA GLN A 210 -4.79 18.23 -25.26
C GLN A 210 -4.21 18.79 -26.58
N GLU A 211 -4.24 18.01 -27.66
CA GLU A 211 -3.82 18.45 -29.00
C GLU A 211 -4.66 19.64 -29.50
N ALA A 212 -5.97 19.61 -29.29
CA ALA A 212 -6.86 20.72 -29.66
C ALA A 212 -6.59 21.99 -28.86
N VAL A 213 -6.31 21.87 -27.56
CA VAL A 213 -5.93 23.01 -26.71
C VAL A 213 -4.60 23.60 -27.16
N LEU A 214 -3.62 22.76 -27.49
CA LEU A 214 -2.32 23.22 -28.01
C LEU A 214 -2.47 23.95 -29.34
N ALA A 215 -3.20 23.41 -30.31
CA ALA A 215 -3.43 24.07 -31.59
C ALA A 215 -4.09 25.46 -31.43
N ILE A 216 -5.02 25.61 -30.47
CA ILE A 216 -5.65 26.91 -30.19
C ILE A 216 -4.64 27.89 -29.57
N LEU A 217 -3.72 27.41 -28.73
CA LEU A 217 -2.68 28.23 -28.11
C LEU A 217 -1.60 28.63 -29.12
N GLU A 218 -1.17 27.71 -30.00
CA GLU A 218 -0.22 27.99 -31.09
C GLU A 218 -0.74 29.06 -32.05
N ASP A 219 -2.05 29.05 -32.34
CA ASP A 219 -2.68 30.05 -33.21
C ASP A 219 -2.93 31.40 -32.53
N ASN A 220 -2.70 31.54 -31.20
CA ASN A 220 -3.05 32.74 -30.44
C ASN A 220 -2.04 33.02 -29.31
N GLU A 221 -1.21 34.04 -29.49
CA GLU A 221 -0.13 34.41 -28.54
C GLU A 221 -0.58 34.69 -27.10
N ASP A 222 -1.83 35.16 -26.91
CA ASP A 222 -2.38 35.48 -25.60
C ASP A 222 -3.87 35.11 -25.53
N LEU A 223 -4.21 34.16 -24.66
CA LEU A 223 -5.59 33.72 -24.44
C LEU A 223 -5.94 33.64 -22.95
N THR A 224 -7.14 34.11 -22.61
CA THR A 224 -7.72 33.86 -21.29
C THR A 224 -8.32 32.46 -21.17
N ILE A 225 -8.47 31.92 -19.96
CA ILE A 225 -9.17 30.63 -19.74
C ILE A 225 -10.60 30.66 -20.31
N SER A 226 -11.26 31.82 -20.23
CA SER A 226 -12.63 32.00 -20.73
C SER A 226 -12.68 31.90 -22.26
N GLU A 227 -11.75 32.53 -22.97
CA GLU A 227 -11.66 32.44 -24.42
C GLU A 227 -11.23 31.05 -24.89
N LEU A 228 -10.30 30.42 -24.16
CA LEU A 228 -9.90 29.04 -24.42
C LEU A 228 -11.07 28.07 -24.23
N LYS A 229 -11.91 28.30 -23.22
CA LYS A 229 -13.16 27.55 -23.01
C LYS A 229 -14.15 27.75 -24.16
N ASP A 230 -14.36 28.98 -24.57
CA ASP A 230 -15.32 29.28 -25.64
C ASP A 230 -14.86 28.69 -26.99
N ARG A 231 -13.54 28.63 -27.24
CA ARG A 231 -12.96 28.07 -28.47
C ARG A 231 -12.84 26.55 -28.46
N SER A 232 -12.40 25.96 -27.34
CA SER A 232 -12.23 24.51 -27.22
C SER A 232 -13.54 23.76 -26.93
N GLY A 233 -14.55 24.45 -26.40
CA GLY A 233 -15.79 23.85 -25.90
C GLY A 233 -15.59 23.01 -24.63
N LEU A 234 -14.39 22.98 -24.05
CA LEU A 234 -14.08 22.15 -22.89
C LEU A 234 -14.49 22.82 -21.58
N PRO A 235 -15.02 22.07 -20.59
CA PRO A 235 -15.34 22.62 -19.29
C PRO A 235 -14.09 23.08 -18.52
N TYR A 236 -14.24 24.12 -17.71
CA TYR A 236 -13.15 24.77 -16.98
C TYR A 236 -12.26 23.80 -16.18
N ARG A 237 -12.86 22.80 -15.52
CA ARG A 237 -12.11 21.80 -14.74
C ARG A 237 -11.12 21.00 -15.60
N TYR A 238 -11.50 20.68 -16.83
CA TYR A 238 -10.64 19.94 -17.76
C TYR A 238 -9.55 20.83 -18.31
N LEU A 239 -9.88 22.07 -18.66
CA LEU A 239 -8.88 23.05 -19.11
C LEU A 239 -7.84 23.33 -18.02
N ALA A 240 -8.27 23.51 -16.77
CA ALA A 240 -7.36 23.70 -15.66
C ALA A 240 -6.37 22.53 -15.51
N ALA A 241 -6.86 21.29 -15.61
CA ALA A 241 -6.00 20.10 -15.53
C ALA A 241 -4.98 20.03 -16.69
N ILE A 242 -5.42 20.33 -17.92
CA ILE A 242 -4.55 20.37 -19.10
C ILE A 242 -3.50 21.47 -18.95
N LEU A 243 -3.92 22.69 -18.58
CA LEU A 243 -3.04 23.85 -18.45
C LEU A 243 -2.01 23.68 -17.33
N THR A 244 -2.40 23.13 -16.18
CA THR A 244 -1.44 22.80 -15.11
C THR A 244 -0.40 21.78 -15.58
N ARG A 245 -0.79 20.81 -16.41
CA ARG A 245 0.15 19.85 -16.98
C ARG A 245 1.11 20.51 -17.97
N LEU A 246 0.59 21.36 -18.85
CA LEU A 246 1.37 22.11 -19.85
C LEU A 246 2.35 23.10 -19.20
N ASP A 247 1.92 23.75 -18.11
CA ASP A 247 2.74 24.67 -17.30
C ASP A 247 3.89 23.93 -16.62
N ARG A 248 3.59 22.76 -16.03
CA ARG A 248 4.61 21.90 -15.40
C ARG A 248 5.71 21.45 -16.37
N ILE A 249 5.39 21.26 -17.65
CA ILE A 249 6.35 20.90 -18.70
C ILE A 249 6.91 22.12 -19.45
N GLY A 250 6.52 23.33 -19.02
CA GLY A 250 7.06 24.59 -19.52
C GLY A 250 6.69 24.91 -20.96
N ILE A 251 5.53 24.45 -21.43
CA ILE A 251 4.95 24.81 -22.75
C ILE A 251 4.14 26.10 -22.65
N VAL A 252 3.38 26.26 -21.56
CA VAL A 252 2.60 27.48 -21.30
C VAL A 252 3.13 28.13 -20.03
N GLU A 253 3.04 29.44 -19.94
CA GLU A 253 3.32 30.20 -18.72
C GLU A 253 2.06 30.93 -18.27
N TRP A 254 1.65 30.72 -17.01
CA TRP A 254 0.52 31.42 -16.43
C TRP A 254 0.96 32.77 -15.85
N THR A 255 0.46 33.86 -16.42
CA THR A 255 0.87 35.23 -16.03
C THR A 255 0.14 35.78 -14.80
N GLY A 256 -0.72 34.98 -14.15
CA GLY A 256 -1.47 35.38 -12.94
C GLY A 256 -2.67 36.30 -13.19
N GLU A 257 -2.73 36.99 -14.33
CA GLU A 257 -3.90 37.79 -14.76
C GLU A 257 -4.98 36.97 -15.50
N GLY A 258 -4.79 35.65 -15.56
CA GLY A 258 -5.72 34.73 -16.24
C GLY A 258 -5.40 34.52 -17.72
N HIS A 259 -4.26 35.02 -18.19
CA HIS A 259 -3.71 34.82 -19.52
C HIS A 259 -2.66 33.69 -19.54
N PHE A 260 -2.58 32.96 -20.66
CA PHE A 260 -1.49 32.04 -20.97
C PHE A 260 -0.74 32.55 -22.16
N ILE A 261 0.58 32.59 -22.02
CA ILE A 261 1.51 32.88 -23.10
C ILE A 261 2.19 31.56 -23.45
N GLU A 262 2.25 31.23 -24.74
CA GLU A 262 3.07 30.14 -25.23
C GLU A 262 4.55 30.49 -25.02
N ARG A 263 5.30 29.61 -24.36
CA ARG A 263 6.76 29.72 -24.33
C ARG A 263 7.32 29.04 -25.58
N GLU A 264 7.99 29.83 -26.39
CA GLU A 264 8.85 29.48 -27.54
C GLU A 264 8.94 27.97 -27.86
N SER A 265 8.36 27.61 -29.01
CA SER A 265 8.35 26.33 -29.75
C SER A 265 9.18 25.16 -29.17
N MET A 266 8.51 24.02 -29.00
CA MET A 266 9.10 22.70 -28.65
C MET A 266 10.36 22.30 -29.43
N GLU A 267 10.57 22.84 -30.64
CA GLU A 267 11.69 22.45 -31.50
C GLU A 267 13.06 22.81 -30.90
N GLU A 268 13.15 23.84 -30.05
CA GLU A 268 14.43 24.25 -29.46
C GLU A 268 14.81 23.45 -28.20
N LYS A 269 13.82 22.99 -27.42
CA LYS A 269 14.09 22.26 -26.16
C LYS A 269 14.50 20.81 -26.37
N ILE A 270 14.01 20.15 -27.43
CA ILE A 270 14.36 18.75 -27.72
C ILE A 270 15.84 18.61 -28.17
N TRP A 271 16.40 19.66 -28.79
CA TRP A 271 17.82 19.70 -29.20
C TRP A 271 18.80 19.97 -28.05
N LEU A 272 18.35 20.52 -26.91
CA LEU A 272 19.20 20.79 -25.76
C LEU A 272 19.22 19.66 -24.72
N SER A 273 18.41 18.62 -24.92
CA SER A 273 18.31 17.46 -24.02
C SER A 273 18.69 16.12 -24.67
N SER A 274 19.37 16.14 -25.83
CA SER A 274 20.01 14.97 -26.45
C SER A 274 21.53 15.15 -26.50
#